data_AF-A0A656JIW1-F1
#
_entry.id   AF-A0A656JIW1-F1
#
_cell.length_a   1.000
_cell.length_b   1.000
_cell.length_c   1.000
_cell.angle_alpha   90.00
_cell.angle_beta   90.00
_cell.angle_gamma   90.00
#
_symmetry.space_group_name_H-M   'P 1'
#
loop_
_entity.id
_entity.type
_entity.pdbx_description
1 polymer ?
#
loop_
_entity_poly.entity_id
_entity_poly.type
_entity_poly.pdbx_seq_one_letter_code
_entity_poly.pdbx_strand_id
1 'polypeptide(L)'
;PSRNWLFSRVKALAVGGFDPGHAQALELDLILRMIEDSGFTEFAHAPEPMIISPLWQARDNYDEARTVQRHLHSRGYPASQVHASESGHYRIEYRHVDQPLVSILVTSQDQLDTLRPCVESILENTAYPFYEILISDNNSRSVQTLEWLASIES
;
A
#
# COMPACT_ATOMS: atom_id res chain seq x y z
N PRO A 1 0.49 -12.11 3.52
CA PRO A 1 1.83 -11.62 3.93
C PRO A 1 2.96 -12.47 3.34
N SER A 2 3.97 -11.86 2.72
CA SER A 2 5.19 -12.56 2.30
C SER A 2 5.96 -13.03 3.53
N ARG A 3 6.47 -14.26 3.46
CA ARG A 3 7.16 -14.97 4.57
C ARG A 3 8.43 -15.60 4.02
N ASN A 4 9.32 -16.01 4.92
CA ASN A 4 10.58 -16.68 4.60
C ASN A 4 11.59 -15.73 3.91
N TRP A 5 11.82 -14.59 4.56
CA TRP A 5 12.75 -13.59 4.06
C TRP A 5 14.21 -14.01 4.31
N LEU A 6 15.07 -13.74 3.32
CA LEU A 6 16.52 -13.80 3.50
C LEU A 6 17.04 -12.38 3.69
N PHE A 7 17.83 -12.18 4.74
CA PHE A 7 18.38 -10.87 5.09
C PHE A 7 19.88 -10.84 4.91
N SER A 8 20.39 -9.75 4.33
CA SER A 8 21.81 -9.42 4.45
C SER A 8 22.14 -9.16 5.92
N ARG A 9 23.00 -10.00 6.51
CA ARG A 9 23.43 -9.85 7.91
C ARG A 9 23.97 -8.45 8.19
N VAL A 10 24.76 -7.88 7.28
CA VAL A 10 25.36 -6.56 7.45
C VAL A 10 24.28 -5.49 7.53
N LYS A 11 23.30 -5.50 6.61
CA LYS A 11 22.20 -4.53 6.61
C LYS A 11 21.28 -4.72 7.83
N ALA A 12 20.98 -5.96 8.21
CA ALA A 12 20.17 -6.26 9.39
C ALA A 12 20.82 -5.75 10.67
N LEU A 13 22.13 -5.96 10.85
CA LEU A 13 22.87 -5.46 12.01
C LEU A 13 23.01 -3.93 12.01
N ALA A 14 23.12 -3.30 10.84
CA ALA A 14 23.18 -1.84 10.72
C ALA A 14 21.95 -1.14 11.31
N VAL A 15 20.77 -1.78 11.23
CA VAL A 15 19.53 -1.27 11.81
C VAL A 15 19.22 -1.82 13.21
N GLY A 16 20.18 -2.49 13.86
CA GLY A 16 20.06 -2.97 15.24
C GLY A 16 19.65 -4.44 15.39
N GLY A 17 19.54 -5.20 14.30
CA GLY A 17 19.18 -6.62 14.36
C GLY A 17 17.73 -6.84 14.77
N PHE A 18 17.42 -7.96 15.40
CA PHE A 18 16.06 -8.30 15.84
C PHE A 18 15.72 -7.66 17.18
N ASP A 19 14.54 -7.06 17.30
CA ASP A 19 14.06 -6.41 18.52
C ASP A 19 13.09 -7.35 19.29
N PRO A 20 13.41 -7.74 20.54
CA PRO A 20 12.52 -8.57 21.36
C PRO A 20 11.19 -7.88 21.71
N GLY A 21 11.08 -6.55 21.61
CA GLY A 21 9.84 -5.80 21.78
C GLY A 21 8.79 -6.08 20.68
N HIS A 22 9.21 -6.71 19.59
CA HIS A 22 8.39 -7.07 18.43
C HIS A 22 8.48 -8.57 18.12
N ALA A 23 8.59 -9.42 19.15
CA ALA A 23 8.89 -10.85 19.00
C ALA A 23 7.90 -11.61 18.09
N GLN A 24 6.60 -11.26 18.10
CA GLN A 24 5.62 -11.88 17.19
C GLN A 24 5.61 -11.27 15.79
N ALA A 25 6.31 -10.15 15.57
CA ALA A 25 6.39 -9.42 14.29
C ALA A 25 7.83 -9.26 13.80
N LEU A 26 8.71 -10.20 14.18
CA LEU A 26 10.16 -10.12 14.04
C LEU A 26 10.64 -9.69 12.64
N GLU A 27 10.16 -10.39 11.61
CA GLU A 27 10.53 -10.12 10.22
C GLU A 27 9.98 -8.75 9.77
N LEU A 28 8.72 -8.46 10.09
CA LEU A 28 8.07 -7.21 9.70
C LEU A 28 8.80 -6.00 10.31
N ASP A 29 9.15 -6.07 11.60
CA ASP A 29 9.86 -4.98 12.27
C ASP A 29 11.23 -4.73 11.67
N LEU A 30 12.00 -5.80 11.40
CA LEU A 30 13.30 -5.68 10.76
C LEU A 30 13.17 -5.08 9.35
N ILE A 31 12.21 -5.55 8.55
CA ILE A 31 11.97 -5.03 7.19
C ILE A 31 11.64 -3.54 7.21
N LEU A 32 10.75 -3.12 8.11
CA LEU A 32 10.35 -1.71 8.21
C LEU A 32 11.51 -0.83 8.67
N ARG A 33 12.30 -1.26 9.66
CA ARG A 33 13.53 -0.55 10.05
C ARG A 33 14.57 -0.49 8.92
N MET A 34 14.67 -1.55 8.11
CA MET A 34 15.51 -1.53 6.91
C MET A 34 14.98 -0.50 5.89
N ILE A 35 13.68 -0.43 5.60
CA ILE A 35 13.10 0.59 4.71
C ILE A 35 13.33 2.02 5.23
N GLU A 36 13.30 2.20 6.55
CA GLU A 36 13.53 3.50 7.20
C GLU A 36 15.00 3.95 7.07
N ASP A 37 15.94 3.02 6.87
CA ASP A 37 17.35 3.31 6.66
C ASP A 37 17.62 3.86 5.25
N SER A 38 18.37 4.95 5.17
CA SER A 38 18.72 5.60 3.90
C SER A 38 19.57 4.73 2.95
N GLY A 39 20.20 3.66 3.46
CA GLY A 39 20.96 2.69 2.69
C GLY A 39 20.11 1.53 2.13
N PHE A 40 18.80 1.55 2.34
CA PHE A 40 17.89 0.61 1.71
C PHE A 40 17.87 0.83 0.20
N THR A 41 18.02 -0.27 -0.55
CA THR A 41 18.10 -0.20 -2.01
C THR A 41 16.85 -0.78 -2.64
N GLU A 42 16.52 -2.04 -2.32
CA GLU A 42 15.44 -2.76 -2.98
C GLU A 42 15.07 -4.04 -2.23
N PHE A 43 13.92 -4.59 -2.61
CA PHE A 43 13.55 -5.97 -2.37
C PHE A 43 13.86 -6.80 -3.61
N ALA A 44 14.52 -7.95 -3.42
CA ALA A 44 14.76 -8.91 -4.49
C ALA A 44 13.90 -10.17 -4.26
N HIS A 45 13.30 -10.69 -5.35
CA HIS A 45 12.56 -11.94 -5.34
C HIS A 45 13.43 -13.07 -5.90
N ALA A 46 13.62 -14.14 -5.12
CA ALA A 46 14.26 -15.37 -5.59
C ALA A 46 13.17 -16.33 -6.09
N PRO A 47 13.09 -16.62 -7.40
CA PRO A 47 12.04 -17.45 -7.97
C PRO A 47 12.21 -18.95 -7.69
N GLU A 48 13.36 -19.39 -7.18
CA GLU A 48 13.64 -20.80 -6.91
C GLU A 48 12.87 -21.33 -5.68
N PRO A 49 12.37 -22.59 -5.72
CA PRO A 49 11.71 -23.20 -4.56
C PRO A 49 12.74 -23.55 -3.48
N MET A 50 12.94 -22.63 -2.53
CA MET A 50 13.91 -22.82 -1.44
C MET A 50 13.31 -23.51 -0.21
N ILE A 51 12.02 -23.33 0.06
CA ILE A 51 11.37 -23.75 1.31
C ILE A 51 9.98 -24.32 1.03
N ILE A 52 9.64 -25.41 1.72
CA ILE A 52 8.26 -25.91 1.85
C ILE A 52 7.77 -25.51 3.24
N SER A 53 6.70 -24.71 3.30
CA SER A 53 6.10 -24.29 4.58
C SER A 53 4.63 -24.71 4.68
N PRO A 54 4.08 -24.82 5.90
CA PRO A 54 2.63 -24.95 6.09
C PRO A 54 1.88 -23.77 5.45
N LEU A 55 0.60 -24.00 5.14
CA LEU A 55 -0.30 -22.94 4.71
C LEU A 55 -0.44 -21.88 5.82
N TRP A 56 -0.45 -20.62 5.40
CA TRP A 56 -0.64 -19.50 6.31
C TRP A 56 -2.04 -19.54 6.93
N GLN A 57 -2.10 -19.19 8.21
CA GLN A 57 -3.34 -18.97 8.93
C GLN A 57 -3.33 -17.55 9.50
N ALA A 58 -4.43 -16.83 9.27
CA ALA A 58 -4.65 -15.53 9.92
C ALA A 58 -4.65 -15.72 11.43
N ARG A 59 -3.92 -14.84 12.11
CA ARG A 59 -3.86 -14.77 13.57
C ARG A 59 -3.76 -13.32 13.97
N ASP A 60 -4.43 -12.95 15.04
CA ASP A 60 -4.26 -11.63 15.63
C ASP A 60 -2.84 -11.49 16.14
N ASN A 61 -2.17 -10.43 15.69
CA ASN A 61 -0.79 -10.16 16.03
C ASN A 61 -0.64 -8.71 16.47
N TYR A 62 -0.78 -8.47 17.78
CA TYR A 62 -0.66 -7.14 18.36
C TYR A 62 0.73 -6.53 18.16
N ASP A 63 1.78 -7.35 18.02
CA ASP A 63 3.12 -6.84 17.74
C ASP A 63 3.22 -6.33 16.30
N GLU A 64 2.53 -6.92 15.32
CA GLU A 64 2.50 -6.40 13.95
C GLU A 64 1.84 -5.02 13.91
N ALA A 65 0.68 -4.85 14.55
CA ALA A 65 0.01 -3.54 14.64
C ALA A 65 0.91 -2.48 15.30
N ARG A 66 1.59 -2.83 16.40
CA ARG A 66 2.55 -1.96 17.08
C ARG A 66 3.75 -1.62 16.21
N THR A 67 4.23 -2.58 15.43
CA THR A 67 5.34 -2.39 14.48
C THR A 67 4.95 -1.39 13.39
N VAL A 68 3.76 -1.55 12.80
CA VAL A 68 3.25 -0.61 11.79
C VAL A 68 3.07 0.78 12.42
N GLN A 69 2.56 0.87 13.65
CA GLN A 69 2.41 2.14 14.36
C GLN A 69 3.77 2.84 14.58
N ARG A 70 4.81 2.09 14.99
CA ARG A 70 6.19 2.60 15.13
C ARG A 70 6.71 3.13 13.79
N HIS A 71 6.55 2.35 12.73
CA HIS A 71 6.98 2.72 11.39
C HIS A 71 6.29 3.99 10.89
N LEU A 72 4.99 4.13 11.08
CA LEU A 72 4.26 5.33 10.70
C LEU A 72 4.77 6.57 11.46
N HIS A 73 5.09 6.42 12.74
CA HIS A 73 5.70 7.50 13.52
C HIS A 73 7.07 7.90 12.95
N SER A 74 7.95 6.96 12.60
CA SER A 74 9.26 7.28 12.01
C SER A 74 9.17 7.85 10.59
N ARG A 75 8.10 7.54 9.86
CA ARG A 75 7.78 8.12 8.54
C ARG A 75 7.17 9.52 8.60
N GLY A 76 6.92 10.08 9.79
CA GLY A 76 6.38 11.42 9.97
C GLY A 76 4.86 11.50 10.17
N TYR A 77 4.22 10.39 10.55
CA TYR A 77 2.79 10.35 10.89
C TYR A 77 2.58 10.13 12.39
N PRO A 78 2.93 11.10 13.27
CA PRO A 78 2.89 10.88 14.71
C PRO A 78 1.48 10.71 15.28
N ALA A 79 0.46 11.20 14.57
CA ALA A 79 -0.94 11.09 14.96
C ALA A 79 -1.64 9.84 14.40
N SER A 80 -0.94 8.99 13.62
CA SER A 80 -1.58 7.85 12.98
C SER A 80 -2.17 6.86 13.99
N GLN A 81 -3.16 6.08 13.57
CA GLN A 81 -3.67 4.96 14.33
C GLN A 81 -3.73 3.70 13.46
N VAL A 82 -3.22 2.60 14.02
CA VAL A 82 -3.30 1.27 13.40
C VAL A 82 -4.31 0.42 14.16
N HIS A 83 -5.33 -0.03 13.45
CA HIS A 83 -6.37 -0.91 13.97
C HIS A 83 -6.21 -2.30 13.35
N ALA A 84 -5.97 -3.31 14.19
CA ALA A 84 -6.01 -4.69 13.76
C ALA A 84 -7.46 -5.15 13.55
N SER A 85 -7.68 -5.92 12.47
CA SER A 85 -8.95 -6.59 12.17
C SER A 85 -8.78 -8.10 12.36
N GLU A 86 -9.88 -8.82 12.64
CA GLU A 86 -9.95 -10.26 12.92
C GLU A 86 -9.56 -11.20 11.74
N SER A 87 -8.82 -10.70 10.76
CA SER A 87 -8.40 -11.41 9.54
C SER A 87 -6.92 -11.19 9.21
N GLY A 88 -6.14 -10.62 10.11
CA GLY A 88 -4.75 -10.23 9.83
C GLY A 88 -4.63 -9.03 8.90
N HIS A 89 -5.69 -8.24 8.78
CA HIS A 89 -5.68 -6.96 8.06
C HIS A 89 -5.51 -5.80 9.03
N TYR A 90 -4.86 -4.74 8.57
CA TYR A 90 -4.65 -3.52 9.35
C TYR A 90 -5.34 -2.35 8.67
N ARG A 91 -6.21 -1.67 9.39
CA ARG A 91 -6.78 -0.39 8.97
C ARG A 91 -5.92 0.72 9.55
N ILE A 92 -5.35 1.55 8.67
CA ILE A 92 -4.48 2.65 9.06
C ILE A 92 -5.24 3.97 8.89
N GLU A 93 -5.36 4.73 9.97
CA GLU A 93 -5.72 6.13 9.94
C GLU A 93 -4.43 6.95 9.96
N TYR A 94 -4.01 7.52 8.83
CA TYR A 94 -2.78 8.32 8.77
C TYR A 94 -2.87 9.64 9.54
N ARG A 95 -4.09 10.19 9.67
CA ARG A 95 -4.37 11.48 10.32
C ARG A 95 -3.47 12.61 9.81
N HIS A 96 -3.47 12.78 8.49
CA HIS A 96 -2.83 13.94 7.87
C HIS A 96 -3.38 15.23 8.48
N VAL A 97 -2.47 16.12 8.86
CA VAL A 97 -2.84 17.48 9.33
C VAL A 97 -3.38 18.29 8.15
N ASP A 98 -2.77 18.10 6.99
CA ASP A 98 -3.18 18.71 5.74
C ASP A 98 -4.21 17.86 5.00
N GLN A 99 -4.82 18.46 3.98
CA GLN A 99 -5.70 17.75 3.04
C GLN A 99 -4.95 17.57 1.71
N PRO A 100 -4.08 16.55 1.57
CA PRO A 100 -3.30 16.34 0.36
C PRO A 100 -4.19 16.04 -0.85
N LEU A 101 -3.76 16.45 -2.03
CA LEU A 101 -4.39 16.05 -3.28
C LEU A 101 -4.27 14.52 -3.46
N VAL A 102 -5.38 13.86 -3.76
CA VAL A 102 -5.43 12.43 -4.10
C VAL A 102 -5.66 12.27 -5.60
N SER A 103 -4.71 11.70 -6.31
CA SER A 103 -4.87 11.39 -7.74
C SER A 103 -5.43 9.98 -7.92
N ILE A 104 -6.61 9.88 -8.53
CA ILE A 104 -7.25 8.61 -8.87
C ILE A 104 -6.98 8.31 -10.34
N LEU A 105 -6.12 7.34 -10.62
CA LEU A 105 -5.81 6.90 -11.98
C LEU A 105 -6.81 5.85 -12.45
N VAL A 106 -7.54 6.16 -13.52
CA VAL A 106 -8.47 5.23 -14.18
C VAL A 106 -7.94 4.92 -15.58
N THR A 107 -7.64 3.66 -15.84
CA THR A 107 -7.23 3.22 -17.18
C THR A 107 -8.44 2.74 -17.97
N SER A 108 -8.53 3.09 -19.26
CA SER A 108 -9.60 2.60 -20.13
C SER A 108 -9.10 2.23 -21.53
N GLN A 109 -9.76 1.28 -22.17
CA GLN A 109 -9.56 0.94 -23.58
C GLN A 109 -10.88 0.42 -24.19
N ASP A 110 -11.70 1.27 -24.80
CA ASP A 110 -13.00 0.88 -25.39
C ASP A 110 -14.01 0.31 -24.37
N GLN A 111 -13.90 0.64 -23.08
CA GLN A 111 -14.86 0.22 -22.04
C GLN A 111 -15.69 1.39 -21.50
N LEU A 112 -16.37 2.14 -22.38
CA LEU A 112 -17.18 3.30 -21.95
C LEU A 112 -18.26 2.91 -20.93
N ASP A 113 -18.88 1.74 -21.11
CA ASP A 113 -19.95 1.22 -20.24
C ASP A 113 -19.48 0.98 -18.80
N THR A 114 -18.18 0.80 -18.57
CA THR A 114 -17.59 0.68 -17.23
C THR A 114 -16.95 1.99 -16.77
N LEU A 115 -16.30 2.70 -17.69
CA LEU A 115 -15.58 3.94 -17.40
C LEU A 115 -16.52 5.03 -16.89
N ARG A 116 -17.65 5.25 -17.58
CA ARG A 116 -18.59 6.32 -17.21
C ARG A 116 -19.20 6.07 -15.81
N PRO A 117 -19.79 4.90 -15.49
CA PRO A 117 -20.31 4.66 -14.15
C PRO A 117 -19.24 4.68 -13.07
N CYS A 118 -18.00 4.29 -13.38
CA CYS A 118 -16.88 4.38 -12.44
C CYS A 118 -16.60 5.84 -12.06
N VAL A 119 -16.48 6.72 -13.05
CA VAL A 119 -16.22 8.15 -12.85
C VAL A 119 -17.40 8.82 -12.13
N GLU A 120 -18.63 8.57 -12.59
CA GLU A 120 -19.86 9.08 -11.93
C GLU A 120 -19.92 8.64 -10.46
N SER A 121 -19.66 7.36 -10.19
CA SER A 121 -19.66 6.83 -8.82
C SER A 121 -18.59 7.48 -7.93
N ILE A 122 -17.40 7.75 -8.45
CA ILE A 122 -16.36 8.47 -7.71
C ILE A 122 -16.84 9.89 -7.39
N LEU A 123 -17.40 10.61 -8.37
CA LEU A 123 -17.90 11.97 -8.19
C LEU A 123 -19.05 12.05 -7.18
N GLU A 124 -19.96 11.08 -7.19
CA GLU A 124 -21.15 11.06 -6.34
C GLU A 124 -20.87 10.57 -4.91
N ASN A 125 -19.94 9.62 -4.73
CA ASN A 125 -19.75 8.92 -3.45
C ASN A 125 -18.48 9.33 -2.68
N THR A 126 -17.60 10.15 -3.28
CA THR A 126 -16.36 10.57 -2.62
C THR A 126 -16.56 11.85 -1.83
N ALA A 127 -16.64 11.73 -0.50
CA ALA A 127 -16.79 12.89 0.40
C ALA A 127 -15.50 13.73 0.55
N TYR A 128 -14.34 13.18 0.20
CA TYR A 128 -13.07 13.89 0.27
C TYR A 128 -12.98 14.92 -0.86
N PRO A 129 -12.71 16.22 -0.61
CA PRO A 129 -12.84 17.24 -1.64
C PRO A 129 -11.56 17.46 -2.48
N PHE A 130 -10.39 17.03 -2.02
CA PHE A 130 -9.11 17.29 -2.70
C PHE A 130 -8.67 16.07 -3.50
N TYR A 131 -9.39 15.73 -4.57
CA TYR A 131 -8.97 14.68 -5.48
C TYR A 131 -9.08 15.12 -6.93
N GLU A 132 -8.32 14.44 -7.78
CA GLU A 132 -8.40 14.53 -9.22
C GLU A 132 -8.61 13.13 -9.80
N ILE A 133 -9.31 13.06 -10.94
CA ILE A 133 -9.47 11.81 -11.69
C ILE A 133 -8.64 11.96 -12.96
N LEU A 134 -7.60 11.14 -13.08
CA LEU A 134 -6.74 11.08 -14.25
C LEU A 134 -7.15 9.89 -15.09
N ILE A 135 -7.68 10.13 -16.29
CA ILE A 135 -8.08 9.07 -17.20
C ILE A 135 -6.94 8.80 -18.18
N SER A 136 -6.33 7.63 -18.06
CA SER A 136 -5.32 7.16 -19.01
C SER A 136 -6.00 6.31 -20.07
N ASP A 137 -6.26 6.91 -21.24
CA ASP A 137 -6.74 6.18 -22.41
C ASP A 137 -5.62 5.30 -22.99
N ASN A 138 -5.85 3.99 -23.03
CA ASN A 138 -4.94 3.01 -23.59
C ASN A 138 -5.32 2.70 -25.05
N ASN A 139 -5.31 3.76 -25.88
CA ASN A 139 -5.54 3.69 -27.32
C ASN A 139 -6.93 3.14 -27.71
N SER A 140 -7.98 3.76 -27.16
CA SER A 140 -9.36 3.46 -27.55
C SER A 140 -9.59 3.77 -29.03
N ARG A 141 -10.44 2.96 -29.67
CA ARG A 141 -10.85 3.08 -31.07
C ARG A 141 -12.35 3.31 -31.23
N SER A 142 -13.12 3.03 -30.19
CA SER A 142 -14.54 3.25 -30.14
C SER A 142 -14.82 4.75 -30.25
N VAL A 143 -15.60 5.12 -31.27
CA VAL A 143 -16.04 6.49 -31.49
C VAL A 143 -16.75 7.02 -30.23
N GLN A 144 -17.59 6.21 -29.60
CA GLN A 144 -18.32 6.60 -28.39
C GLN A 144 -17.38 6.92 -27.22
N THR A 145 -16.33 6.11 -27.02
CA THR A 145 -15.35 6.34 -25.96
C THR A 145 -14.57 7.63 -26.22
N LEU A 146 -14.10 7.83 -27.45
CA LEU A 146 -13.34 9.02 -27.83
C LEU A 146 -14.18 10.31 -27.74
N GLU A 147 -15.43 10.27 -28.20
CA GLU A 147 -16.37 11.39 -28.08
C GLU A 147 -16.65 11.75 -26.61
N TRP A 148 -16.85 10.73 -25.77
CA TRP A 148 -17.07 10.95 -24.35
C TRP A 148 -15.83 11.53 -23.65
N LEU A 149 -14.64 10.99 -23.92
CA LEU A 149 -13.38 11.54 -23.38
C LEU A 149 -13.18 13.00 -23.78
N ALA A 150 -13.41 13.34 -25.06
CA ALA A 150 -13.33 14.71 -25.54
C ALA A 150 -14.36 15.64 -24.88
N SER A 151 -15.52 15.12 -24.47
CA SER A 151 -16.55 15.92 -23.79
C SER A 151 -16.20 16.35 -22.37
N ILE A 152 -15.25 15.66 -21.72
CA ILE A 152 -14.85 15.91 -20.34
C ILE A 152 -13.45 16.51 -20.21
N GLU A 153 -12.71 16.58 -21.33
CA GLU A 153 -11.42 17.26 -21.41
C GLU A 153 -11.64 18.78 -21.19
N SER A 154 -11.08 19.30 -20.09
CA SER A 154 -11.22 20.70 -19.65
C SER A 154 -9.94 21.49 -19.88
#